data_AF-A0A933H5Q7-F1
#
_entry.id   AF-A0A933H5Q7-F1
#
_cell.length_a   1.000
_cell.length_b   1.000
_cell.length_c   1.000
_cell.angle_alpha   90.00
_cell.angle_beta   90.00
_cell.angle_gamma   90.00
#
_symmetry.space_group_name_H-M   'P 1'
#
loop_
_entity.id
_entity.type
_entity.pdbx_description
1 polymer ?
#
loop_
_entity_poly.entity_id
_entity_poly.type
_entity_poly.pdbx_seq_one_letter_code
_entity_poly.pdbx_strand_id
1 'polypeptide(L)'
;MRTNIIEARSQRLLWLIVLGYLALSLTYSVAIPLFEGPDENHHFFVIKHLADGKGFVQVDPANLDSSWTHGLHPPLYYILSAAIMRFVDTSDAEVIYWENPIGNKGAAGNTELPANTVFHTQRENFPWQSTTLAIHRRVVSSAAYQRQK
;
A
#
# COMPACT_ATOMS: atom_id res chain seq x y z
N MET A 1 16.85 -32.40 27.87
CA MET A 1 15.94 -32.97 26.83
C MET A 1 14.58 -32.28 26.75
N ARG A 2 14.03 -31.66 27.82
CA ARG A 2 12.72 -30.95 27.80
C ARG A 2 12.71 -29.57 27.12
N THR A 3 13.84 -28.86 27.10
CA THR A 3 13.97 -27.51 26.49
C THR A 3 13.79 -27.52 24.97
N ASN A 4 14.38 -28.48 24.28
CA ASN A 4 14.33 -28.58 22.81
C ASN A 4 12.90 -28.77 22.25
N ILE A 5 12.00 -29.40 23.00
CA ILE A 5 10.61 -29.64 22.57
C ILE A 5 9.79 -28.34 22.65
N ILE A 6 10.03 -27.51 23.67
CA ILE A 6 9.35 -26.21 23.84
C ILE A 6 9.85 -25.22 22.77
N GLU A 7 11.16 -25.18 22.52
CA GLU A 7 11.75 -24.35 21.46
C GLU A 7 11.21 -24.74 20.07
N ALA A 8 11.20 -26.03 19.72
CA ALA A 8 10.66 -26.49 18.44
C ALA A 8 9.15 -26.18 18.28
N ARG A 9 8.36 -26.28 19.36
CA ARG A 9 6.94 -25.92 19.35
C ARG A 9 6.74 -24.40 19.17
N SER A 10 7.56 -23.59 19.83
CA SER A 10 7.52 -22.13 19.71
C SER A 10 7.90 -21.66 18.30
N GLN A 11 8.92 -22.28 17.67
CA GLN A 11 9.32 -21.99 16.30
C GLN A 11 8.24 -22.35 15.30
N ARG A 12 7.59 -23.51 15.44
CA ARG A 12 6.45 -23.91 14.59
C ARG A 12 5.29 -22.93 14.71
N LEU A 13 4.97 -22.48 15.92
CA LEU A 13 3.92 -21.50 16.14
C LEU A 13 4.28 -20.14 15.50
N LEU A 14 5.52 -19.69 15.64
CA LEU A 14 6.00 -18.47 14.99
C LEU A 14 5.84 -18.55 13.47
N TRP A 15 6.27 -19.65 12.85
CA TRP A 15 6.11 -19.85 11.40
C TRP A 15 4.65 -19.88 10.97
N LEU A 16 3.76 -20.51 11.76
CA LEU A 16 2.32 -20.49 11.48
C LEU A 16 1.75 -19.07 11.52
N ILE A 17 2.17 -18.26 12.49
CA ILE A 17 1.74 -16.85 12.59
C ILE A 17 2.25 -16.05 11.39
N VAL A 18 3.53 -16.19 11.03
CA VAL A 18 4.13 -15.49 9.88
C VAL A 18 3.45 -15.89 8.58
N LEU A 19 3.24 -17.18 8.34
CA LEU A 19 2.56 -17.67 7.14
C LEU A 19 1.10 -17.22 7.09
N GLY A 20 0.39 -17.28 8.24
CA GLY A 20 -0.98 -16.78 8.35
C GLY A 20 -1.07 -15.28 8.06
N TYR A 21 -0.14 -14.49 8.59
CA TYR A 21 -0.04 -13.06 8.31
C TYR A 21 0.21 -12.78 6.83
N LEU A 22 1.16 -13.48 6.20
CA LEU A 22 1.45 -13.32 4.78
C LEU A 22 0.25 -13.71 3.90
N ALA A 23 -0.42 -14.82 4.21
CA ALA A 23 -1.61 -15.26 3.48
C ALA A 23 -2.74 -14.23 3.58
N LEU A 24 -2.97 -13.67 4.78
CA LEU A 24 -3.98 -12.64 4.99
C LEU A 24 -3.61 -11.36 4.26
N SER A 25 -2.35 -10.93 4.33
CA SER A 25 -1.85 -9.73 3.65
C SER A 25 -2.01 -9.85 2.13
N LEU A 26 -1.69 -11.00 1.54
CA LEU A 26 -1.89 -11.29 0.12
C LEU A 26 -3.37 -11.26 -0.26
N THR A 27 -4.23 -11.86 0.57
CA THR A 27 -5.68 -11.86 0.34
C THR A 27 -6.21 -10.42 0.33
N TYR A 28 -5.81 -9.59 1.29
CA TYR A 28 -6.21 -8.19 1.34
C TYR A 28 -5.75 -7.40 0.12
N SER A 29 -4.53 -7.63 -0.35
CA SER A 29 -4.02 -6.94 -1.53
C SER A 29 -4.78 -7.27 -2.81
N VAL A 30 -5.33 -8.48 -2.92
CA VAL A 30 -6.11 -8.89 -4.10
C VAL A 30 -7.58 -8.46 -3.95
N ALA A 31 -8.11 -8.48 -2.73
CA ALA A 31 -9.53 -8.21 -2.49
C ALA A 31 -9.88 -6.72 -2.43
N ILE A 32 -8.95 -5.85 -2.00
CA ILE A 32 -9.15 -4.40 -1.97
C ILE A 32 -8.75 -3.83 -3.34
N PRO A 33 -9.65 -3.11 -4.04
CA PRO A 33 -9.31 -2.43 -5.29
C PRO A 33 -8.16 -1.43 -5.09
N LEU A 34 -7.36 -1.21 -6.13
CA LEU A 34 -6.17 -0.37 -6.02
C LEU A 34 -6.52 1.05 -5.58
N PHE A 35 -5.79 1.60 -4.61
CA PHE A 35 -5.94 2.97 -4.12
C PHE A 35 -7.21 3.26 -3.32
N GLU A 36 -8.06 2.26 -3.06
CA GLU A 36 -9.18 2.38 -2.10
C GLU A 36 -8.72 2.12 -0.66
N GLY A 37 -7.51 1.60 -0.46
CA GLY A 37 -6.90 1.50 0.86
C GLY A 37 -6.65 2.88 1.47
N PRO A 38 -6.87 3.07 2.80
CA PRO A 38 -6.53 4.33 3.47
C PRO A 38 -5.08 4.72 3.20
N ASP A 39 -4.89 5.94 2.67
CA ASP A 39 -3.59 6.55 2.36
C ASP A 39 -2.71 5.76 1.35
N GLU A 40 -3.26 4.76 0.66
CA GLU A 40 -2.51 3.88 -0.24
C GLU A 40 -1.89 4.67 -1.41
N ASN A 41 -2.66 5.59 -1.99
CA ASN A 41 -2.22 6.49 -3.05
C ASN A 41 -1.03 7.35 -2.60
N HIS A 42 -1.12 7.99 -1.43
CA HIS A 42 -0.07 8.84 -0.87
C HIS A 42 1.24 8.05 -0.72
N HIS A 43 1.14 6.87 -0.11
CA HIS A 43 2.27 5.99 0.10
C HIS A 43 2.85 5.45 -1.21
N PHE A 44 2.03 5.21 -2.23
CA PHE A 44 2.48 4.73 -3.53
C PHE A 44 3.28 5.81 -4.28
N PHE A 45 2.75 7.03 -4.39
CA PHE A 45 3.42 8.10 -5.13
C PHE A 45 4.73 8.57 -4.47
N VAL A 46 4.83 8.53 -3.14
CA VAL A 46 6.10 8.78 -2.44
C VAL A 46 7.15 7.74 -2.81
N ILE A 47 6.80 6.45 -2.84
CA ILE A 47 7.73 5.41 -3.29
C ILE A 47 8.10 5.62 -4.73
N LYS A 48 7.11 5.83 -5.61
CA LYS A 48 7.35 6.01 -7.04
C LYS A 48 8.34 7.16 -7.27
N HIS A 49 8.13 8.29 -6.59
CA HIS A 49 9.04 9.43 -6.65
C HIS A 49 10.48 9.06 -6.24
N LEU A 50 10.64 8.27 -5.18
CA LEU A 50 11.94 7.79 -4.73
C LEU A 50 12.56 6.76 -5.71
N ALA A 51 11.75 5.85 -6.26
CA ALA A 51 12.16 4.84 -7.23
C ALA A 51 12.56 5.45 -8.59
N ASP A 52 11.90 6.55 -8.98
CA ASP A 52 12.24 7.40 -10.12
C ASP A 52 13.57 8.16 -9.91
N GLY A 53 14.18 8.09 -8.71
CA GLY A 53 15.46 8.73 -8.40
C GLY A 53 15.35 10.22 -8.04
N LYS A 54 14.15 10.72 -7.74
CA LYS A 54 13.92 12.14 -7.43
C LYS A 54 14.24 12.53 -5.98
N GLY A 55 14.59 11.54 -5.15
CA GLY A 55 14.96 11.74 -3.74
C GLY A 55 13.77 11.71 -2.79
N PHE A 56 13.95 12.20 -1.56
CA PHE A 56 12.85 12.35 -0.61
C PHE A 56 12.01 13.56 -0.97
N VAL A 57 10.69 13.38 -0.92
CA VAL A 57 9.74 14.47 -1.15
C VAL A 57 9.92 15.52 -0.06
N GLN A 58 10.20 16.75 -0.46
CA GLN A 58 10.19 17.89 0.45
C GLN A 58 8.74 18.35 0.60
N VAL A 59 8.21 18.25 1.82
CA VAL A 59 6.91 18.81 2.15
C VAL A 59 7.07 20.34 2.21
N ASP A 60 6.31 21.06 1.38
CA ASP A 60 6.21 22.51 1.50
C ASP A 60 5.38 22.86 2.75
N PRO A 61 5.98 23.49 3.79
CA PRO A 61 5.26 23.86 5.00
C PRO A 61 4.12 24.86 4.74
N ALA A 62 4.15 25.58 3.62
CA ALA A 62 3.11 26.53 3.24
C ALA A 62 1.91 25.85 2.55
N ASN A 63 2.02 24.56 2.18
CA ASN A 63 1.00 23.84 1.41
C ASN A 63 0.76 22.44 1.97
N LEU A 64 0.31 22.40 3.24
CA LEU A 64 0.08 21.18 4.01
C LEU A 64 -1.10 20.33 3.50
N ASP A 65 -1.95 20.87 2.62
CA ASP A 65 -3.05 20.14 1.99
C ASP A 65 -2.59 19.29 0.77
N SER A 66 -1.33 19.39 0.37
CA SER A 66 -0.81 18.55 -0.71
C SER A 66 -0.73 17.09 -0.26
N SER A 67 -1.08 16.14 -1.14
CA SER A 67 -1.01 14.68 -0.94
C SER A 67 0.38 14.12 -0.61
N TRP A 68 1.35 14.99 -0.32
CA TRP A 68 2.72 14.68 0.06
C TRP A 68 2.96 14.79 1.57
N THR A 69 2.06 15.42 2.34
CA THR A 69 2.21 15.59 3.80
C THR A 69 2.19 14.28 4.58
N HIS A 70 1.52 13.24 4.07
CA HIS A 70 1.56 11.90 4.63
C HIS A 70 2.90 11.17 4.35
N GLY A 71 3.87 11.79 3.68
CA GLY A 71 5.19 11.22 3.39
C GLY A 71 6.14 11.12 4.60
N LEU A 72 5.77 11.63 5.77
CA LEU A 72 6.64 11.74 6.97
C LEU A 72 6.78 10.45 7.79
N HIS A 73 6.62 9.27 7.18
CA HIS A 73 6.82 7.99 7.84
C HIS A 73 8.31 7.57 7.87
N PRO A 74 8.69 6.58 8.72
CA PRO A 74 10.08 6.15 8.85
C PRO A 74 10.71 5.81 7.49
N PRO A 75 11.88 6.41 7.16
CA PRO A 75 12.42 6.40 5.79
C PRO A 75 12.77 5.01 5.27
N LEU A 76 13.06 4.06 6.17
CA LEU A 76 13.43 2.69 5.82
C LEU A 76 12.35 2.01 4.96
N TYR A 77 11.08 2.20 5.30
CA TYR A 77 9.97 1.60 4.55
C TYR A 77 9.94 2.07 3.10
N TYR A 78 10.07 3.39 2.88
CA TYR A 78 10.05 3.98 1.55
C TYR A 78 11.27 3.57 0.73
N ILE A 79 12.46 3.55 1.33
CA ILE A 79 13.69 3.13 0.66
C ILE A 79 13.60 1.68 0.19
N LEU A 80 13.24 0.76 1.09
CA LEU A 80 13.15 -0.67 0.75
C LEU A 80 12.10 -0.92 -0.33
N SER A 81 10.95 -0.28 -0.19
CA SER A 81 9.87 -0.45 -1.16
C SER A 81 10.22 0.18 -2.52
N ALA A 82 10.95 1.31 -2.54
CA ALA A 82 11.44 1.92 -3.78
C ALA A 82 12.49 1.05 -4.47
N ALA A 83 13.38 0.40 -3.70
CA ALA A 83 14.34 -0.55 -4.25
C ALA A 83 13.67 -1.73 -4.96
N ILE A 84 12.56 -2.24 -4.40
CA ILE A 84 11.76 -3.30 -5.03
C ILE A 84 11.02 -2.77 -6.26
N MET A 85 10.41 -1.58 -6.16
CA MET A 85 9.60 -0.97 -7.22
C MET A 85 10.42 -0.58 -8.45
N ARG A 86 11.70 -0.22 -8.29
CA ARG A 86 12.57 0.25 -9.38
C ARG A 86 12.70 -0.74 -10.55
N PHE A 87 12.41 -2.01 -10.34
CA PHE A 87 12.47 -3.06 -11.37
C PHE A 87 11.12 -3.34 -12.05
N VAL A 88 10.11 -2.52 -11.80
CA VAL A 88 8.76 -2.64 -12.40
C VAL A 88 8.45 -1.35 -13.16
N ASP A 89 7.92 -1.48 -14.37
CA ASP A 89 7.43 -0.32 -15.12
C ASP A 89 6.19 0.24 -14.39
N THR A 90 6.27 1.49 -13.96
CA THR A 90 5.19 2.22 -13.28
C THR A 90 4.84 3.51 -14.03
N SER A 91 5.19 3.59 -15.32
CA SER A 91 4.93 4.76 -16.15
C SER A 91 3.44 5.07 -16.32
N ASP A 92 2.58 4.05 -16.16
CA ASP A 92 1.13 4.15 -16.26
C ASP A 92 0.42 4.51 -14.95
N ALA A 93 1.17 4.77 -13.87
CA ALA A 93 0.61 5.02 -12.55
C ALA A 93 -0.42 6.16 -12.50
N GLU A 94 -0.15 7.26 -13.20
CA GLU A 94 -1.06 8.43 -13.28
C GLU A 94 -2.32 8.13 -14.10
N VAL A 95 -2.29 7.10 -14.95
CA VAL A 95 -3.44 6.64 -15.73
C VAL A 95 -4.29 5.65 -14.93
N ILE A 96 -3.66 4.80 -14.10
CA ILE A 96 -4.37 3.87 -13.21
C ILE A 96 -5.01 4.62 -12.04
N TYR A 97 -4.32 5.61 -11.48
CA TYR A 97 -4.86 6.44 -10.41
C TYR A 97 -5.83 7.49 -10.97
N TRP A 98 -7.06 7.06 -11.24
CA TRP A 98 -8.13 7.95 -11.68
C TRP A 98 -9.07 8.27 -10.52
N GLU A 99 -8.78 9.35 -9.81
CA GLU A 99 -9.56 9.76 -8.63
C GLU A 99 -11.02 10.10 -8.99
N ASN A 100 -11.96 9.66 -8.16
CA ASN A 100 -13.37 10.01 -8.24
C ASN A 100 -13.60 11.37 -7.55
N PRO A 101 -13.97 12.44 -8.29
CA PRO A 101 -14.14 13.78 -7.70
C PRO A 101 -15.22 13.85 -6.62
N ILE A 102 -16.25 12.99 -6.71
CA ILE A 102 -17.37 12.93 -5.77
C ILE A 102 -17.28 11.74 -4.81
N GLY A 103 -16.19 10.98 -4.84
CA GLY A 103 -16.01 9.81 -3.99
C GLY A 103 -15.97 10.16 -2.50
N ASN A 104 -16.43 9.24 -1.66
CA ASN A 104 -16.38 9.41 -0.21
C ASN A 104 -14.94 9.27 0.31
N LYS A 105 -14.21 10.38 0.39
CA LYS A 105 -12.81 10.45 0.85
C LYS A 105 -12.67 10.45 2.38
N GLY A 106 -13.43 9.58 3.06
CA GLY A 106 -13.34 9.40 4.52
C GLY A 106 -14.36 10.19 5.34
N ALA A 107 -15.48 10.62 4.75
CA ALA A 107 -16.68 11.02 5.47
C ALA A 107 -17.41 9.76 5.96
N ALA A 108 -16.91 9.17 7.04
CA ALA A 108 -17.49 7.98 7.66
C ALA A 108 -18.99 8.20 7.95
N GLY A 109 -19.83 7.27 7.48
CA GLY A 109 -21.29 7.35 7.64
C GLY A 109 -22.03 8.17 6.58
N ASN A 110 -21.33 8.83 5.64
CA ASN A 110 -21.99 9.49 4.52
C ASN A 110 -22.34 8.46 3.42
N THR A 111 -23.62 8.07 3.37
CA THR A 111 -24.17 7.16 2.35
C THR A 111 -24.66 7.87 1.09
N GLU A 112 -24.62 9.21 1.05
CA GLU A 112 -25.05 10.00 -0.11
C GLU A 112 -23.96 10.07 -1.18
N LEU A 113 -22.69 9.92 -0.77
CA LEU A 113 -21.55 9.88 -1.68
C LEU A 113 -21.22 8.44 -2.07
N PRO A 114 -20.79 8.18 -3.32
CA PRO A 114 -20.25 6.89 -3.73
C PRO A 114 -19.11 6.47 -2.81
N ALA A 115 -19.14 5.20 -2.37
CA ALA A 115 -18.12 4.67 -1.47
C ALA A 115 -16.72 4.59 -2.12
N ASN A 116 -16.65 4.54 -3.44
CA ASN A 116 -15.40 4.45 -4.18
C ASN A 116 -14.73 5.83 -4.32
N THR A 117 -13.47 5.90 -3.93
CA THR A 117 -12.61 7.08 -4.06
C THR A 117 -11.88 7.12 -5.40
N VAL A 118 -11.80 5.99 -6.12
CA VAL A 118 -11.12 5.85 -7.41
C VAL A 118 -12.03 5.15 -8.42
N PHE A 119 -11.82 5.43 -9.71
CA PHE A 119 -12.46 4.71 -10.80
C PHE A 119 -11.65 3.49 -11.21
N HIS A 120 -12.26 2.31 -11.08
CA HIS A 120 -11.60 1.05 -11.42
C HIS A 120 -11.84 0.65 -12.87
N THR A 121 -10.79 0.10 -13.50
CA THR A 121 -10.84 -0.35 -14.90
C THR A 121 -10.38 -1.80 -15.03
N GLN A 122 -10.57 -2.39 -16.22
CA GLN A 122 -10.10 -3.76 -16.50
C GLN A 122 -8.57 -3.93 -16.40
N ARG A 123 -7.79 -2.83 -16.33
CA ARG A 123 -6.33 -2.87 -16.14
C ARG A 123 -5.90 -3.38 -14.76
N GLU A 124 -6.85 -3.48 -13.83
CA GLU A 124 -6.63 -4.05 -12.49
C GLU A 124 -6.83 -5.57 -12.46
N ASN A 125 -7.40 -6.15 -13.52
CA ASN A 125 -7.67 -7.57 -13.59
C ASN A 125 -6.40 -8.40 -13.76
N PHE A 126 -6.43 -9.62 -13.23
CA PHE A 126 -5.40 -10.61 -13.49
C PHE A 126 -5.41 -11.03 -14.97
N PRO A 127 -4.25 -11.22 -15.64
CA PRO A 127 -2.89 -11.13 -15.12
C PRO A 127 -2.39 -9.69 -14.98
N TRP A 128 -1.91 -9.33 -13.79
CA TRP A 128 -1.45 -7.98 -13.48
C TRP A 128 -0.21 -7.57 -14.27
N GLN A 129 -0.19 -6.32 -14.72
CA GLN A 129 0.90 -5.73 -15.49
C GLN A 129 1.29 -4.36 -14.89
N SER A 130 2.49 -3.89 -15.20
CA SER A 130 2.97 -2.53 -14.90
C SER A 130 2.68 -2.05 -13.47
N THR A 131 2.00 -0.91 -13.28
CA THR A 131 1.71 -0.36 -11.95
C THR A 131 0.86 -1.29 -11.08
N THR A 132 -0.15 -1.96 -11.64
CA THR A 132 -0.96 -2.96 -10.90
C THR A 132 -0.07 -4.06 -10.32
N LEU A 133 0.89 -4.54 -11.09
CA LEU A 133 1.87 -5.54 -10.63
C LEU A 133 2.78 -4.98 -9.52
N ALA A 134 3.21 -3.72 -9.63
CA ALA A 134 4.03 -3.07 -8.61
C ALA A 134 3.29 -2.96 -7.27
N ILE A 135 1.99 -2.66 -7.29
CA ILE A 135 1.16 -2.52 -6.09
C ILE A 135 0.98 -3.89 -5.41
N HIS A 136 0.58 -4.93 -6.15
CA HIS A 136 0.41 -6.27 -5.59
C HIS A 136 1.73 -6.90 -5.09
N ARG A 137 2.90 -6.50 -5.62
CA ARG A 137 4.21 -6.96 -5.12
C ARG A 137 4.64 -6.31 -3.81
N ARG A 138 4.08 -5.17 -3.44
CA ARG A 138 4.43 -4.42 -2.22
C ARG A 138 3.97 -5.10 -0.92
N VAL A 139 3.27 -6.22 -1.04
CA VAL A 139 2.56 -6.90 0.04
C VAL A 139 3.51 -7.72 0.91
N VAL A 140 4.25 -7.01 1.76
CA VAL A 140 4.79 -7.52 3.03
C VAL A 140 4.69 -6.48 4.17
N SER A 141 4.23 -5.23 3.93
CA SER A 141 4.59 -4.14 4.85
C SER A 141 3.56 -3.05 5.21
N SER A 142 2.25 -3.21 4.94
CA SER A 142 1.27 -2.15 5.28
C SER A 142 0.07 -2.59 6.16
N ALA A 143 0.20 -3.64 6.97
CA ALA A 143 -0.91 -4.10 7.83
C ALA A 143 -1.06 -3.34 9.18
N ALA A 144 -0.66 -2.07 9.26
CA ALA A 144 -0.61 -1.37 10.56
C ALA A 144 -1.17 0.05 10.53
N TYR A 145 -2.38 0.26 9.99
CA TYR A 145 -3.21 1.42 10.39
C TYR A 145 -4.68 1.31 9.93
N GLN A 146 -5.46 0.36 10.46
CA GLN A 146 -6.91 0.25 10.18
C GLN A 146 -7.80 0.78 11.32
N ARG A 147 -7.29 1.65 12.20
CA ARG A 147 -8.07 2.06 13.37
C ARG A 147 -7.86 3.52 13.79
N GLN A 148 -8.01 4.44 12.86
CA GLN A 148 -8.47 5.79 13.18
C GLN A 148 -9.36 6.29 12.03
N LYS A 149 -10.66 6.08 12.16
CA LYS A 149 -11.75 6.93 11.68
C LYS A 149 -13.02 6.43 12.35
#